data_AF-A0A3A9FGJ7-F1
#
_entry.id   AF-A0A3A9FGJ7-F1
#
_cell.length_a   1.000
_cell.length_b   1.000
_cell.length_c   1.000
_cell.angle_alpha   90.00
_cell.angle_beta   90.00
_cell.angle_gamma   90.00
#
_symmetry.space_group_name_H-M   'P 1'
#
loop_
_entity.id
_entity.type
_entity.pdbx_description
1 polymer ?
#
loop_
_entity_poly.entity_id
_entity_poly.type
_entity_poly.pdbx_seq_one_letter_code
_entity_poly.pdbx_strand_id
1 'polypeptide(L)'
;MTRFLNMGGRKMNMRRLSKFLFLYLLFLVFWLLPAQSGMAASKYPGNVKNLTLKKQSDTSVKLTWTKASNATGYRVYIINSTTGKKKSVGTTRGTSCVVNKMEVGREYVFQVYAYRRSGKKVYWSKKGSPMARIKTTLSKPGTIKNFRLVCYGNNSVFLAWNEAKNTDYYIVYQYNWDTRTYEKIGSTKENNYQVKKLKEGEKYYFKVQGYHTASGQEKYGKLSDKVGARAKKVDVSAVHGRYWSATVKKNIKATNTTTGKKVTLKKGTKLTTTKKSNDSVTAILKNGKKVELKGSNLSYGNLSVTKSNYTKAQQEAFVNGKGYSSQTDYLIWVNQYTCTTCIFKGSKGAWKLVRSMICVVGKDGHSPVGIFKLHHRVTGYGRPKIFYTWSDKYMEGNSFHSRVDSTTRGAASGGCVRLGDSDLYYLANNCPMGTTVVSY
;
A
#
# COMPACT_ATOMS: atom_id res chain seq x y z
N MET A 1 -7.77 71.65 67.07
CA MET A 1 -7.54 71.94 68.49
C MET A 1 -7.28 70.63 69.22
N THR A 2 -6.10 70.56 69.82
CA THR A 2 -5.72 69.85 71.05
C THR A 2 -6.87 69.26 71.88
N ARG A 3 -6.84 67.96 72.20
CA ARG A 3 -6.63 67.40 73.55
C ARG A 3 -7.04 65.94 73.69
N PHE A 4 -6.20 65.25 74.47
CA PHE A 4 -6.24 63.89 74.98
C PHE A 4 -7.44 63.55 75.87
N LEU A 5 -7.83 62.26 75.88
CA LEU A 5 -7.93 61.32 77.03
C LEU A 5 -8.82 60.13 76.59
N ASN A 6 -8.28 58.97 76.20
CA ASN A 6 -7.66 57.90 76.99
C ASN A 6 -8.62 57.20 77.96
N MET A 7 -8.89 55.92 77.68
CA MET A 7 -9.05 54.75 78.58
C MET A 7 -9.95 53.73 77.86
N GLY A 8 -9.62 52.45 77.71
CA GLY A 8 -8.50 51.66 78.16
C GLY A 8 -8.52 50.31 77.45
N GLY A 9 -7.35 49.71 77.28
CA GLY A 9 -7.19 48.42 76.61
C GLY A 9 -5.71 48.20 76.28
N ARG A 10 -4.88 48.16 77.33
CA ARG A 10 -3.42 48.13 77.22
C ARG A 10 -2.97 46.82 76.58
N LYS A 11 -2.24 46.96 75.48
CA LYS A 11 -1.38 45.96 74.84
C LYS A 11 -0.51 45.23 75.86
N MET A 12 -0.36 43.92 75.69
CA MET A 12 0.89 43.25 76.04
C MET A 12 1.44 42.54 74.80
N ASN A 13 2.65 42.96 74.42
CA ASN A 13 3.46 42.44 73.35
C ASN A 13 4.38 41.39 73.98
N MET A 14 4.15 40.10 73.73
CA MET A 14 5.06 39.03 74.15
C MET A 14 5.73 38.38 72.93
N ARG A 15 6.83 38.99 72.49
CA ARG A 15 7.99 38.21 72.03
C ARG A 15 8.50 37.40 73.22
N ARG A 16 7.93 36.20 73.42
CA ARG A 16 8.38 35.04 74.24
C ARG A 16 7.14 34.33 74.77
N LEU A 17 6.54 33.44 73.97
CA LEU A 17 5.75 32.25 74.39
C LEU A 17 4.95 31.72 73.18
N SER A 18 5.61 30.99 72.27
CA SER A 18 4.89 30.00 71.44
C SER A 18 5.75 28.84 70.93
N LYS A 19 6.94 28.63 71.51
CA LYS A 19 7.77 27.44 71.20
C LYS A 19 7.70 26.33 72.27
N PHE A 20 6.92 26.51 73.34
CA PHE A 20 6.80 25.51 74.42
C PHE A 20 5.39 24.97 74.68
N LEU A 21 4.37 25.41 73.92
CA LEU A 21 3.03 24.80 73.97
C LEU A 21 2.76 23.80 72.83
N PHE A 22 3.68 23.65 71.87
CA PHE A 22 3.55 22.71 70.76
C PHE A 22 4.32 21.39 70.99
N LEU A 23 5.13 21.29 72.04
CA LEU A 23 5.89 20.07 72.36
C LEU A 23 5.27 19.23 73.49
N TYR A 24 4.35 19.78 74.28
CA TYR A 24 3.66 19.06 75.37
C TYR A 24 2.27 18.53 75.00
N LEU A 25 1.81 18.79 73.78
CA LEU A 25 0.61 18.14 73.20
C LEU A 25 0.96 16.96 72.27
N LEU A 26 2.21 16.51 72.29
CA LEU A 26 2.73 15.40 71.49
C LEU A 26 3.12 14.16 72.32
N PHE A 27 2.94 14.20 73.65
CA PHE A 27 3.37 13.10 74.53
C PHE A 27 2.29 12.50 75.45
N LEU A 28 1.03 12.97 75.45
CA LEU A 28 -0.01 12.45 76.34
C LEU A 28 -1.42 12.33 75.73
N VAL A 29 -1.52 11.85 74.49
CA VAL A 29 -2.66 11.00 74.04
C VAL A 29 -2.12 9.91 73.09
N PHE A 30 -0.95 9.36 73.45
CA PHE A 30 -0.39 8.15 72.85
C PHE A 30 -0.81 6.89 73.64
N TRP A 31 -1.92 6.95 74.39
CA TRP A 31 -2.40 5.87 75.26
C TRP A 31 -3.90 5.58 75.16
N LEU A 32 -4.59 6.07 74.13
CA LEU A 32 -6.01 5.76 73.87
C LEU A 32 -6.35 5.58 72.38
N LEU A 33 -5.35 5.31 71.55
CA LEU A 33 -5.62 4.66 70.27
C LEU A 33 -5.65 3.16 70.55
N PRO A 34 -6.77 2.44 70.29
CA PRO A 34 -6.70 0.98 70.23
C PRO A 34 -5.54 0.67 69.30
N ALA A 35 -4.61 -0.19 69.75
CA ALA A 35 -3.48 -0.62 68.93
C ALA A 35 -4.03 -0.89 67.53
N GLN A 36 -3.75 0.03 66.59
CA GLN A 36 -4.13 -0.16 65.22
C GLN A 36 -3.21 -1.28 64.83
N SER A 37 -3.73 -2.51 64.90
CA SER A 37 -3.00 -3.71 64.55
C SER A 37 -2.31 -3.37 63.25
N GLY A 38 -0.98 -3.30 63.28
CA GLY A 38 -0.20 -3.12 62.08
C GLY A 38 -0.52 -4.32 61.23
N MET A 39 -1.53 -4.22 60.37
CA MET A 39 -1.93 -5.31 59.50
C MET A 39 -0.70 -5.55 58.63
N ALA A 40 0.03 -6.62 58.95
CA ALA A 40 1.17 -7.05 58.17
C ALA A 40 0.73 -7.04 56.70
N ALA A 41 1.42 -6.25 55.86
CA ALA A 41 1.04 -6.08 54.47
C ALA A 41 0.90 -7.46 53.81
N SER A 42 -0.34 -7.84 53.46
CA SER A 42 -0.66 -9.22 53.07
C SER A 42 0.32 -9.74 52.01
N LYS A 43 0.93 -10.89 52.29
CA LYS A 43 1.84 -11.57 51.34
C LYS A 43 1.12 -12.02 50.07
N TYR A 44 -0.21 -12.12 50.09
CA TYR A 44 -1.03 -12.49 48.94
C TYR A 44 -1.56 -11.26 48.20
N PRO A 45 -1.64 -11.30 46.86
CA PRO A 45 -2.32 -10.27 46.10
C PRO A 45 -3.84 -10.32 46.32
N GLY A 46 -4.51 -9.18 46.17
CA GLY A 46 -5.96 -9.09 46.12
C GLY A 46 -6.56 -9.84 44.93
N ASN A 47 -7.87 -10.08 44.97
CA ASN A 47 -8.58 -10.69 43.85
C ASN A 47 -8.72 -9.71 42.69
N VAL A 48 -8.68 -10.22 41.46
CA VAL A 48 -8.91 -9.43 40.25
C VAL A 48 -10.39 -9.07 40.15
N LYS A 49 -10.69 -7.79 39.87
CA LYS A 49 -12.05 -7.24 39.70
C LYS A 49 -12.22 -6.61 38.32
N ASN A 50 -13.48 -6.42 37.89
CA ASN A 50 -13.84 -5.72 36.65
C ASN A 50 -13.20 -6.32 35.39
N LEU A 51 -13.15 -7.66 35.31
CA LEU A 51 -12.70 -8.33 34.09
C LEU A 51 -13.70 -8.04 32.97
N THR A 52 -13.21 -7.36 31.94
CA THR A 52 -13.96 -7.00 30.73
C THR A 52 -13.28 -7.65 29.53
N LEU A 53 -14.09 -8.14 28.60
CA LEU A 53 -13.63 -8.79 27.38
C LEU A 53 -14.10 -7.97 26.19
N LYS A 54 -13.19 -7.67 25.26
CA LYS A 54 -13.52 -6.99 24.01
C LYS A 54 -12.90 -7.75 22.85
N LYS A 55 -13.71 -8.06 21.83
CA LYS A 55 -13.19 -8.58 20.56
C LYS A 55 -12.13 -7.62 20.02
N GLN A 56 -10.92 -8.11 19.76
CA GLN A 56 -9.85 -7.32 19.17
C GLN A 56 -9.68 -7.63 17.67
N SER A 57 -9.80 -8.89 17.29
CA SER A 57 -9.91 -9.34 15.90
C SER A 57 -10.86 -10.54 15.82
N ASP A 58 -11.01 -11.14 14.65
CA ASP A 58 -11.87 -12.33 14.49
C ASP A 58 -11.37 -13.52 15.32
N THR A 59 -10.05 -13.59 15.55
CA THR A 59 -9.36 -14.68 16.25
C THR A 59 -8.64 -14.21 17.52
N SER A 60 -8.98 -13.02 18.04
CA SER A 60 -8.40 -12.52 19.28
C SER A 60 -9.35 -11.68 20.13
N VAL A 61 -9.14 -11.76 21.44
CA VAL A 61 -9.88 -11.01 22.46
C VAL A 61 -8.89 -10.27 23.34
N LYS A 62 -9.18 -9.00 23.61
CA LYS A 62 -8.50 -8.20 24.62
C LYS A 62 -9.27 -8.29 25.93
N LEU A 63 -8.55 -8.69 26.97
CA LEU A 63 -9.01 -8.74 28.35
C LEU A 63 -8.44 -7.54 29.10
N THR A 64 -9.27 -6.88 29.89
CA THR A 64 -8.90 -5.74 30.73
C THR A 64 -9.49 -5.90 32.12
N TRP A 65 -8.77 -5.48 33.16
CA TRP A 65 -9.22 -5.58 34.55
C TRP A 65 -8.67 -4.45 35.42
N THR A 66 -9.19 -4.30 36.64
CA THR A 66 -8.64 -3.33 37.61
C THR A 66 -7.41 -3.91 38.31
N LYS A 67 -6.41 -3.06 38.58
CA LYS A 67 -5.18 -3.46 39.30
C LYS A 67 -5.55 -4.06 40.66
N ALA A 68 -5.13 -5.30 40.91
CA ALA A 68 -5.28 -5.93 42.21
C ALA A 68 -4.24 -5.41 43.20
N SER A 69 -4.62 -5.24 44.46
CA SER A 69 -3.70 -4.86 45.54
C SER A 69 -2.57 -5.88 45.65
N ASN A 70 -1.34 -5.41 45.94
CA ASN A 70 -0.14 -6.24 46.11
C ASN A 70 0.22 -7.17 44.92
N ALA A 71 -0.38 -6.99 43.74
CA ALA A 71 -0.07 -7.81 42.56
C ALA A 71 1.18 -7.32 41.82
N THR A 72 2.05 -8.27 41.46
CA THR A 72 3.22 -8.05 40.58
C THR A 72 2.98 -8.53 39.14
N GLY A 73 1.88 -9.25 38.93
CA GLY A 73 1.43 -9.69 37.63
C GLY A 73 0.17 -10.54 37.71
N TYR A 74 -0.26 -11.04 36.56
CA TYR A 74 -1.52 -11.71 36.36
C TYR A 74 -1.35 -12.89 35.41
N ARG A 75 -2.13 -13.94 35.62
CA ARG A 75 -2.22 -15.07 34.71
C ARG A 75 -3.66 -15.24 34.23
N VAL A 76 -3.81 -15.41 32.92
CA VAL A 76 -5.10 -15.53 32.23
C VAL A 76 -5.33 -17.01 31.91
N TYR A 77 -6.53 -17.49 32.21
CA TYR A 77 -6.96 -18.85 31.96
C TYR A 77 -8.18 -18.88 31.05
N ILE A 78 -8.20 -19.82 30.11
CA ILE A 78 -9.43 -20.31 29.48
C ILE A 78 -9.98 -21.45 30.33
N ILE A 79 -11.27 -21.41 30.62
CA ILE A 79 -11.99 -22.43 31.38
C ILE A 79 -12.79 -23.28 30.41
N ASN A 80 -12.65 -24.60 30.50
CA ASN A 80 -13.54 -25.53 29.80
C ASN A 80 -14.89 -25.55 30.53
N SER A 81 -15.95 -25.07 29.86
CA SER A 81 -17.30 -24.94 30.47
C SER A 81 -17.89 -26.25 30.98
N THR A 82 -17.49 -27.39 30.41
CA THR A 82 -18.04 -28.72 30.75
C THR A 82 -17.27 -29.38 31.89
N THR A 83 -15.94 -29.30 31.86
CA THR A 83 -15.06 -30.03 32.82
C THR A 83 -14.50 -29.14 33.93
N GLY A 84 -14.66 -27.82 33.83
CA GLY A 84 -14.05 -26.86 34.74
C GLY A 84 -12.52 -26.74 34.64
N LYS A 85 -11.87 -27.54 33.78
CA LYS A 85 -10.40 -27.54 33.61
C LYS A 85 -9.91 -26.18 33.12
N LYS A 86 -8.80 -25.72 33.70
CA LYS A 86 -8.19 -24.41 33.40
C LYS A 86 -6.95 -24.58 32.53
N LYS A 87 -6.90 -23.87 31.40
CA LYS A 87 -5.71 -23.79 30.54
C LYS A 87 -5.14 -22.38 30.59
N SER A 88 -3.88 -22.24 31.02
CA SER A 88 -3.18 -20.95 31.02
C SER A 88 -2.92 -20.50 29.58
N VAL A 89 -3.27 -19.25 29.26
CA VAL A 89 -3.12 -18.68 27.91
C VAL A 89 -2.31 -17.39 27.87
N GLY A 90 -1.90 -16.86 29.02
CA GLY A 90 -1.06 -15.67 29.06
C GLY A 90 -0.64 -15.29 30.48
N THR A 91 0.44 -14.55 30.57
CA THR A 91 0.90 -13.91 31.81
C THR A 91 1.36 -12.49 31.48
N THR A 92 1.01 -11.52 32.32
CA THR A 92 1.32 -10.10 32.09
C THR A 92 1.56 -9.38 33.42
N ARG A 93 2.40 -8.35 33.42
CA ARG A 93 2.55 -7.44 34.58
C ARG A 93 1.51 -6.32 34.56
N GLY A 94 0.96 -6.01 33.39
CA GLY A 94 -0.07 -4.98 33.22
C GLY A 94 -1.46 -5.49 33.53
N THR A 95 -2.45 -4.60 33.43
CA THR A 95 -3.87 -4.89 33.68
C THR A 95 -4.65 -5.24 32.42
N SER A 96 -3.95 -5.68 31.37
CA SER A 96 -4.56 -6.16 30.14
C SER A 96 -3.76 -7.28 29.49
N CYS A 97 -4.45 -8.14 28.74
CA CYS A 97 -3.84 -9.23 27.99
C CYS A 97 -4.65 -9.49 26.72
N VAL A 98 -3.98 -9.73 25.60
CA VAL A 98 -4.61 -10.16 24.36
C VAL A 98 -4.41 -11.67 24.22
N VAL A 99 -5.50 -12.40 24.08
CA VAL A 99 -5.49 -13.84 23.78
C VAL A 99 -5.76 -14.01 22.29
N ASN A 100 -4.84 -14.67 21.58
CA ASN A 100 -4.89 -14.89 20.14
C ASN A 100 -5.24 -16.35 19.81
N LYS A 101 -5.36 -16.68 18.51
CA LYS A 101 -5.62 -18.03 17.98
C LYS A 101 -6.95 -18.61 18.50
N MET A 102 -7.96 -17.76 18.65
CA MET A 102 -9.32 -18.18 18.98
C MET A 102 -10.07 -18.62 17.73
N GLU A 103 -10.98 -19.58 17.88
CA GLU A 103 -11.89 -20.02 16.82
C GLU A 103 -13.11 -19.10 16.73
N VAL A 104 -13.41 -18.65 15.51
CA VAL A 104 -14.58 -17.79 15.27
C VAL A 104 -15.87 -18.54 15.59
N GLY A 105 -16.77 -17.90 16.34
CA GLY A 105 -18.04 -18.49 16.71
C GLY A 105 -17.96 -19.51 17.84
N ARG A 106 -16.78 -19.74 18.44
CA ARG A 106 -16.66 -20.52 19.67
C ARG A 106 -16.79 -19.61 20.88
N GLU A 107 -17.61 -20.02 21.86
CA GLU A 107 -17.64 -19.34 23.15
C GLU A 107 -16.44 -19.74 23.99
N TYR A 108 -15.75 -18.73 24.54
CA TYR A 108 -14.66 -18.92 25.48
C TYR A 108 -14.98 -18.28 26.81
N VAL A 109 -14.61 -18.97 27.89
CA VAL A 109 -14.76 -18.50 29.26
C VAL A 109 -13.38 -18.16 29.81
N PHE A 110 -13.22 -16.94 30.31
CA PHE A 110 -11.96 -16.45 30.85
C PHE A 110 -12.03 -16.19 32.33
N GLN A 111 -10.91 -16.45 33.01
CA GLN A 111 -10.69 -16.09 34.40
C GLN A 111 -9.25 -15.61 34.59
N VAL A 112 -9.06 -14.58 35.41
CA VAL A 112 -7.74 -13.99 35.68
C VAL A 112 -7.40 -14.12 37.15
N TYR A 113 -6.18 -14.56 37.43
CA TYR A 113 -5.61 -14.63 38.77
C TYR A 113 -4.46 -13.64 38.91
N ALA A 114 -4.41 -12.92 40.02
CA ALA A 114 -3.26 -12.09 40.36
C ALA A 114 -2.19 -12.95 41.06
N TYR A 115 -0.92 -12.62 40.83
CA TYR A 115 0.19 -13.17 41.59
C TYR A 115 1.13 -12.07 42.10
N ARG A 116 1.73 -12.33 43.25
CA ARG A 116 2.82 -11.54 43.84
C ARG A 116 4.09 -12.39 43.85
N ARG A 117 5.14 -11.92 43.19
CA ARG A 117 6.49 -12.48 43.33
C ARG A 117 7.23 -11.72 44.43
N SER A 118 7.81 -12.46 45.36
CA SER A 118 8.66 -11.91 46.43
C SER A 118 9.87 -12.85 46.55
N GLY A 119 11.02 -12.43 46.03
CA GLY A 119 12.17 -13.31 45.82
C GLY A 119 11.82 -14.48 44.90
N LYS A 120 12.18 -15.72 45.30
CA LYS A 120 11.87 -16.96 44.56
C LYS A 120 10.43 -17.47 44.78
N LYS A 121 9.65 -16.87 45.68
CA LYS A 121 8.29 -17.33 46.04
C LYS A 121 7.21 -16.61 45.22
N VAL A 122 6.16 -17.35 44.84
CA VAL A 122 4.98 -16.84 44.11
C VAL A 122 3.72 -17.06 44.96
N TYR A 123 3.03 -15.98 45.31
CA TYR A 123 1.77 -16.00 46.04
C TYR A 123 0.61 -15.68 45.09
N TRP A 124 -0.46 -16.46 45.13
CA TRP A 124 -1.64 -16.30 44.27
C TRP A 124 -2.82 -15.68 45.02
N SER A 125 -3.71 -15.00 44.29
CA SER A 125 -4.97 -14.53 44.86
C SER A 125 -5.85 -15.71 45.28
N LYS A 126 -6.58 -15.55 46.40
CA LYS A 126 -7.44 -16.61 46.97
C LYS A 126 -8.54 -17.05 45.99
N LYS A 127 -9.09 -16.10 45.23
CA LYS A 127 -10.08 -16.36 44.18
C LYS A 127 -9.59 -15.76 42.85
N GLY A 128 -10.04 -16.35 41.75
CA GLY A 128 -9.93 -15.72 40.43
C GLY A 128 -10.94 -14.59 40.30
N SER A 129 -10.83 -13.80 39.23
CA SER A 129 -11.92 -12.91 38.83
C SER A 129 -13.24 -13.67 38.66
N PRO A 130 -14.40 -12.97 38.66
CA PRO A 130 -15.60 -13.52 38.05
C PRO A 130 -15.29 -14.06 36.64
N MET A 131 -15.93 -15.16 36.26
CA MET A 131 -15.79 -15.72 34.92
C MET A 131 -16.47 -14.79 33.92
N ALA A 132 -15.77 -14.46 32.84
CA ALA A 132 -16.31 -13.65 31.76
C ALA A 132 -16.36 -14.48 30.47
N ARG A 133 -17.45 -14.35 29.70
CA ARG A 133 -17.68 -15.12 28.47
C ARG A 133 -17.62 -14.21 27.25
N ILE A 134 -17.11 -14.73 26.15
CA ILE A 134 -17.16 -14.04 24.87
C ILE A 134 -17.15 -15.04 23.72
N LYS A 135 -17.89 -14.71 22.67
CA LYS A 135 -17.90 -15.40 21.38
C LYS A 135 -17.42 -14.41 20.32
N THR A 136 -16.34 -14.72 19.62
CA THR A 136 -15.91 -13.87 18.50
C THR A 136 -16.79 -14.11 17.28
N THR A 137 -16.92 -13.12 16.41
CA THR A 137 -17.71 -13.20 15.18
C THR A 137 -16.85 -12.80 14.00
N LEU A 138 -17.11 -13.37 12.82
CA LEU A 138 -16.39 -13.00 11.60
C LEU A 138 -16.74 -11.57 11.18
N SER A 139 -15.71 -10.74 10.98
CA SER A 139 -15.91 -9.37 10.53
C SER A 139 -16.50 -9.36 9.12
N LYS A 140 -17.51 -8.51 8.90
CA LYS A 140 -18.10 -8.36 7.57
C LYS A 140 -17.19 -7.46 6.71
N PRO A 141 -16.93 -7.83 5.45
CA PRO A 141 -16.32 -6.91 4.50
C PRO A 141 -17.10 -5.60 4.41
N GLY A 142 -16.36 -4.49 4.36
CA GLY A 142 -16.92 -3.15 4.19
C GLY A 142 -17.62 -2.99 2.84
N THR A 143 -18.52 -1.99 2.75
CA THR A 143 -19.14 -1.63 1.47
C THR A 143 -18.10 -1.06 0.52
N ILE A 144 -18.08 -1.57 -0.71
CA ILE A 144 -17.24 -1.06 -1.78
C ILE A 144 -17.68 0.36 -2.15
N LYS A 145 -16.73 1.30 -2.20
CA LYS A 145 -16.96 2.68 -2.62
C LYS A 145 -16.26 2.96 -3.94
N ASN A 146 -16.78 3.92 -4.70
CA ASN A 146 -16.15 4.44 -5.92
C ASN A 146 -15.85 3.34 -6.97
N PHE A 147 -16.75 2.35 -7.08
CA PHE A 147 -16.68 1.35 -8.13
C PHE A 147 -17.00 2.02 -9.48
N ARG A 148 -16.05 1.95 -10.42
CA ARG A 148 -16.13 2.71 -11.67
C ARG A 148 -15.38 2.02 -12.81
N LEU A 149 -15.74 2.41 -14.02
CA LEU A 149 -14.94 2.18 -15.21
C LEU A 149 -13.75 3.14 -15.25
N VAL A 150 -12.53 2.62 -15.39
CA VAL A 150 -11.31 3.41 -15.53
C VAL A 150 -11.08 3.76 -16.99
N CYS A 151 -10.85 2.76 -17.84
CA CYS A 151 -10.63 2.95 -19.27
C CYS A 151 -11.07 1.70 -20.06
N TYR A 152 -11.18 1.87 -21.39
CA TYR A 152 -11.40 0.78 -22.31
C TYR A 152 -10.05 0.21 -22.75
N GLY A 153 -10.02 -1.09 -23.05
CA GLY A 153 -8.91 -1.75 -23.74
C GLY A 153 -9.36 -2.37 -25.05
N ASN A 154 -8.51 -3.20 -25.66
CA ASN A 154 -8.91 -3.98 -26.83
C ASN A 154 -9.92 -5.06 -26.39
N ASN A 155 -11.22 -4.89 -26.71
CA ASN A 155 -12.27 -5.85 -26.33
C ASN A 155 -12.24 -6.17 -24.82
N SER A 156 -11.98 -5.16 -24.01
CA SER A 156 -11.83 -5.27 -22.56
C SER A 156 -12.14 -3.95 -21.87
N VAL A 157 -12.41 -4.02 -20.57
CA VAL A 157 -12.58 -2.84 -19.70
C VAL A 157 -11.75 -3.00 -18.44
N PHE A 158 -11.23 -1.88 -17.94
CA PHE A 158 -10.53 -1.81 -16.67
C PHE A 158 -11.45 -1.16 -15.64
N LEU A 159 -11.73 -1.89 -14.56
CA LEU A 159 -12.59 -1.45 -13.46
C LEU A 159 -11.76 -1.21 -12.22
N ALA A 160 -12.15 -0.26 -11.38
CA ALA A 160 -11.49 0.01 -10.11
C ALA A 160 -12.46 0.47 -9.03
N TRP A 161 -12.07 0.30 -7.77
CA TRP A 161 -12.82 0.71 -6.59
C TRP A 161 -11.87 1.10 -5.46
N ASN A 162 -12.41 1.66 -4.37
CA ASN A 162 -11.64 1.95 -3.17
C ASN A 162 -11.53 0.70 -2.29
N GLU A 163 -10.45 0.60 -1.51
CA GLU A 163 -10.26 -0.48 -0.54
C GLU A 163 -11.40 -0.55 0.49
N ALA A 164 -11.90 -1.76 0.72
CA ALA A 164 -12.89 -2.04 1.74
C ALA A 164 -12.25 -2.69 2.97
N LYS A 165 -12.66 -2.25 4.16
CA LYS A 165 -12.23 -2.83 5.44
C LYS A 165 -12.57 -4.32 5.52
N ASN A 166 -11.77 -5.09 6.25
CA ASN A 166 -11.99 -6.52 6.52
C ASN A 166 -12.25 -7.30 5.22
N THR A 167 -11.40 -7.12 4.21
CA THR A 167 -11.56 -7.76 2.89
C THR A 167 -10.24 -8.39 2.49
N ASP A 168 -10.23 -9.72 2.31
CA ASP A 168 -9.05 -10.47 1.87
C ASP A 168 -8.88 -10.42 0.34
N TYR A 169 -10.01 -10.46 -0.37
CA TYR A 169 -10.06 -10.30 -1.82
C TYR A 169 -11.46 -9.85 -2.27
N TYR A 170 -11.56 -9.45 -3.53
CA TYR A 170 -12.78 -9.00 -4.17
C TYR A 170 -13.27 -10.02 -5.18
N ILE A 171 -14.59 -10.16 -5.28
CA ILE A 171 -15.24 -11.00 -6.29
C ILE A 171 -15.97 -10.09 -7.26
N VAL A 172 -15.68 -10.26 -8.55
CA VAL A 172 -16.26 -9.45 -9.63
C VAL A 172 -17.32 -10.28 -10.36
N TYR A 173 -18.45 -9.63 -10.61
CA TYR A 173 -19.61 -10.20 -11.24
C TYR A 173 -19.95 -9.45 -12.52
N GLN A 174 -20.48 -10.17 -13.49
CA GLN A 174 -21.07 -9.64 -14.72
C GLN A 174 -22.54 -10.05 -14.79
N TYR A 175 -23.40 -9.13 -15.23
CA TYR A 175 -24.80 -9.44 -15.47
C TYR A 175 -24.95 -10.36 -16.69
N ASN A 176 -25.63 -11.48 -16.50
CA ASN A 176 -26.05 -12.39 -17.55
C ASN A 176 -27.49 -12.07 -17.94
N TRP A 177 -27.71 -11.77 -19.22
CA TRP A 177 -29.02 -11.38 -19.74
C TRP A 177 -30.00 -12.56 -19.84
N ASP A 178 -29.48 -13.77 -20.04
CA ASP A 178 -30.28 -14.99 -20.17
C ASP A 178 -30.82 -15.42 -18.81
N THR A 179 -29.96 -15.47 -17.79
CA THR A 179 -30.36 -15.87 -16.43
C THR A 179 -30.94 -14.71 -15.62
N ARG A 180 -30.79 -13.47 -16.09
CA ARG A 180 -31.14 -12.23 -15.37
C ARG A 180 -30.49 -12.10 -13.99
N THR A 181 -29.31 -12.70 -13.81
CA THR A 181 -28.55 -12.66 -12.56
C THR A 181 -27.13 -12.14 -12.75
N TYR A 182 -26.46 -11.80 -11.65
CA TYR A 182 -25.05 -11.44 -11.63
C TYR A 182 -24.22 -12.68 -11.37
N GLU A 183 -23.40 -13.07 -12.34
CA GLU A 183 -22.56 -14.27 -12.30
C GLU A 183 -21.10 -13.91 -12.06
N LYS A 184 -20.40 -14.73 -11.26
CA LYS A 184 -18.99 -14.50 -10.93
C LYS A 184 -18.13 -14.70 -12.18
N ILE A 185 -17.36 -13.67 -12.54
CA ILE A 185 -16.39 -13.72 -13.64
C ILE A 185 -14.94 -13.81 -13.17
N GLY A 186 -14.68 -13.54 -11.89
CA GLY A 186 -13.35 -13.73 -11.31
C GLY A 186 -13.20 -13.14 -9.91
N SER A 187 -11.99 -13.21 -9.38
CA SER A 187 -11.60 -12.60 -8.11
C SER A 187 -10.21 -11.98 -8.21
N THR A 188 -9.91 -11.06 -7.29
CA THR A 188 -8.64 -10.32 -7.25
C THR A 188 -8.35 -9.82 -5.84
N LYS A 189 -7.08 -9.78 -5.43
CA LYS A 189 -6.65 -9.10 -4.19
C LYS A 189 -6.45 -7.60 -4.39
N GLU A 190 -6.32 -7.18 -5.65
CA GLU A 190 -6.11 -5.78 -6.03
C GLU A 190 -7.45 -5.02 -6.05
N ASN A 191 -7.42 -3.70 -5.93
CA ASN A 191 -8.62 -2.85 -6.01
C ASN A 191 -9.06 -2.52 -7.45
N ASN A 192 -8.70 -3.39 -8.39
CA ASN A 192 -9.01 -3.25 -9.82
C ASN A 192 -9.12 -4.62 -10.49
N TYR A 193 -9.80 -4.64 -11.63
CA TYR A 193 -9.98 -5.84 -12.42
C TYR A 193 -10.14 -5.52 -13.90
N GLN A 194 -9.44 -6.25 -14.76
CA GLN A 194 -9.62 -6.18 -16.22
C GLN A 194 -10.57 -7.28 -16.69
N VAL A 195 -11.74 -6.89 -17.18
CA VAL A 195 -12.65 -7.83 -17.86
C VAL A 195 -12.24 -7.92 -19.32
N LYS A 196 -11.93 -9.12 -19.80
CA LYS A 196 -11.41 -9.39 -21.15
C LYS A 196 -12.45 -10.12 -22.01
N LYS A 197 -12.15 -10.24 -23.31
CA LYS A 197 -12.94 -11.01 -24.29
C LYS A 197 -14.38 -10.52 -24.42
N LEU A 198 -14.59 -9.21 -24.34
CA LEU A 198 -15.88 -8.58 -24.52
C LEU A 198 -16.16 -8.37 -26.01
N LYS A 199 -17.41 -8.59 -26.43
CA LYS A 199 -17.83 -8.33 -27.81
C LYS A 199 -17.99 -6.83 -28.00
N GLU A 200 -17.42 -6.31 -29.08
CA GLU A 200 -17.44 -4.88 -29.38
C GLU A 200 -18.89 -4.38 -29.54
N GLY A 201 -19.17 -3.17 -29.04
CA GLY A 201 -20.51 -2.56 -29.14
C GLY A 201 -21.54 -3.08 -28.13
N GLU A 202 -21.33 -4.24 -27.51
CA GLU A 202 -22.24 -4.79 -26.51
C GLU A 202 -22.18 -4.05 -25.16
N LYS A 203 -23.32 -4.03 -24.46
CA LYS A 203 -23.47 -3.40 -23.15
C LYS A 203 -23.37 -4.45 -22.04
N TYR A 204 -22.47 -4.19 -21.10
CA TYR A 204 -22.23 -5.03 -19.94
C TYR A 204 -22.51 -4.25 -18.65
N TYR A 205 -22.95 -4.97 -17.61
CA TYR A 205 -23.06 -4.44 -16.27
C TYR A 205 -22.22 -5.27 -15.32
N PHE A 206 -21.49 -4.59 -14.45
CA PHE A 206 -20.61 -5.21 -13.47
C PHE A 206 -21.04 -4.84 -12.06
N LYS A 207 -20.71 -5.74 -11.13
CA LYS A 207 -20.74 -5.51 -9.69
C LYS A 207 -19.51 -6.15 -9.06
N VAL A 208 -19.14 -5.66 -7.89
CA VAL A 208 -18.06 -6.19 -7.06
C VAL A 208 -18.50 -6.24 -5.60
N GLN A 209 -18.02 -7.24 -4.86
CA GLN A 209 -18.14 -7.29 -3.39
C GLN A 209 -16.84 -7.76 -2.76
N GLY A 210 -16.63 -7.38 -1.51
CA GLY A 210 -15.54 -7.92 -0.69
C GLY A 210 -15.87 -9.32 -0.17
N TYR A 211 -14.82 -10.12 0.02
CA TYR A 211 -14.87 -11.42 0.67
C TYR A 211 -13.84 -11.44 1.80
N HIS A 212 -14.19 -12.09 2.91
CA HIS A 212 -13.32 -12.28 4.07
C HIS A 212 -13.48 -13.68 4.64
N THR A 213 -12.37 -14.29 5.06
CA THR A 213 -12.36 -15.62 5.67
C THR A 213 -11.47 -15.66 6.91
N ALA A 214 -11.95 -16.34 7.95
CA ALA A 214 -11.13 -16.68 9.11
C ALA A 214 -11.59 -17.99 9.73
N SER A 215 -10.63 -18.83 10.14
CA SER A 215 -10.90 -20.15 10.74
C SER A 215 -11.84 -21.03 9.90
N GLY A 216 -11.72 -20.97 8.56
CA GLY A 216 -12.56 -21.73 7.63
C GLY A 216 -13.99 -21.20 7.45
N GLN A 217 -14.38 -20.13 8.16
CA GLN A 217 -15.66 -19.46 7.95
C GLN A 217 -15.50 -18.32 6.94
N GLU A 218 -16.51 -18.15 6.09
CA GLU A 218 -16.53 -17.14 5.03
C GLU A 218 -17.59 -16.07 5.27
N LYS A 219 -17.32 -14.85 4.81
CA LYS A 219 -18.28 -13.75 4.83
C LYS A 219 -18.16 -12.87 3.60
N TYR A 220 -19.32 -12.53 3.06
CA TYR A 220 -19.45 -11.68 1.89
C TYR A 220 -19.90 -10.28 2.31
N GLY A 221 -19.31 -9.27 1.67
CA GLY A 221 -19.75 -7.88 1.74
C GLY A 221 -21.06 -7.66 0.99
N LYS A 222 -21.59 -6.43 1.07
CA LYS A 222 -22.69 -6.02 0.19
C LYS A 222 -22.16 -5.90 -1.24
N LEU A 223 -22.92 -6.38 -2.22
CA LEU A 223 -22.69 -6.05 -3.63
C LEU A 223 -22.71 -4.53 -3.81
N SER A 224 -21.75 -4.02 -4.59
CA SER A 224 -21.73 -2.62 -5.02
C SER A 224 -22.91 -2.27 -5.93
N ASP A 225 -23.09 -0.96 -6.12
CA ASP A 225 -23.91 -0.43 -7.20
C ASP A 225 -23.37 -0.86 -8.56
N LYS A 226 -24.25 -0.91 -9.55
CA LYS A 226 -23.87 -1.39 -10.90
C LYS A 226 -23.00 -0.37 -11.61
N VAL A 227 -21.96 -0.84 -12.31
CA VAL A 227 -21.21 -0.06 -13.30
C VAL A 227 -21.51 -0.61 -14.68
N GLY A 228 -21.99 0.25 -15.59
CA GLY A 228 -22.23 -0.11 -16.98
C GLY A 228 -21.06 0.27 -17.88
N ALA A 229 -20.79 -0.56 -18.89
CA ALA A 229 -19.85 -0.22 -19.95
C ALA A 229 -20.34 -0.79 -21.29
N ARG A 230 -20.23 0.02 -22.35
CA ARG A 230 -20.32 -0.47 -23.73
C ARG A 230 -18.92 -0.80 -24.22
N ALA A 231 -18.64 -2.06 -24.53
CA ALA A 231 -17.31 -2.50 -24.91
C ALA A 231 -16.84 -1.81 -26.19
N LYS A 232 -15.55 -1.47 -26.24
CA LYS A 232 -14.91 -0.80 -27.37
C LYS A 232 -13.66 -1.57 -27.79
N LYS A 233 -13.26 -1.42 -29.04
CA LYS A 233 -11.97 -1.88 -29.54
C LYS A 233 -10.96 -0.74 -29.47
N VAL A 234 -10.07 -0.78 -28.48
CA VAL A 234 -8.90 0.11 -28.41
C VAL A 234 -7.67 -0.69 -28.86
N ASP A 235 -7.35 -0.61 -30.15
CA ASP A 235 -6.21 -1.33 -30.70
C ASP A 235 -4.88 -0.75 -30.19
N VAL A 236 -4.16 -1.56 -29.42
CA VAL A 236 -2.83 -1.24 -28.86
C VAL A 236 -1.72 -2.06 -29.51
N SER A 237 -2.01 -2.81 -30.58
CA SER A 237 -1.02 -3.64 -31.29
C SER A 237 0.08 -2.80 -31.96
N ALA A 238 -0.26 -1.59 -32.38
CA ALA A 238 0.67 -0.60 -32.91
C ALA A 238 1.49 0.09 -31.82
N VAL A 239 1.11 -0.03 -30.53
CA VAL A 239 1.88 0.58 -29.45
C VAL A 239 3.14 -0.23 -29.21
N HIS A 240 4.28 0.36 -29.54
CA HIS A 240 5.58 -0.23 -29.29
C HIS A 240 6.57 0.81 -28.76
N GLY A 241 7.69 0.29 -28.25
CA GLY A 241 8.79 1.06 -27.72
C GLY A 241 9.84 1.33 -28.79
N ARG A 242 11.08 1.49 -28.36
CA ARG A 242 12.23 1.75 -29.24
C ARG A 242 12.44 0.67 -30.32
N TYR A 243 12.70 1.08 -31.57
CA TYR A 243 13.18 0.18 -32.63
C TYR A 243 14.12 0.86 -33.63
N TRP A 244 14.92 0.07 -34.34
CA TRP A 244 15.77 0.51 -35.45
C TRP A 244 15.24 -0.03 -36.77
N SER A 245 15.29 0.80 -37.80
CA SER A 245 15.15 0.30 -39.17
C SER A 245 16.36 -0.55 -39.53
N ALA A 246 16.18 -1.66 -40.23
CA ALA A 246 17.28 -2.48 -40.71
C ALA A 246 16.96 -3.17 -42.04
N THR A 247 18.02 -3.51 -42.76
CA THR A 247 17.96 -4.16 -44.07
C THR A 247 18.80 -5.42 -44.07
N VAL A 248 18.26 -6.51 -44.60
CA VAL A 248 18.95 -7.79 -44.72
C VAL A 248 20.09 -7.68 -45.75
N LYS A 249 21.33 -7.98 -45.33
CA LYS A 249 22.56 -7.84 -46.15
C LYS A 249 22.69 -8.90 -47.25
N LYS A 250 22.13 -10.09 -47.04
CA LYS A 250 22.20 -11.25 -47.94
C LYS A 250 21.01 -12.18 -47.74
N ASN A 251 20.75 -13.11 -48.66
CA ASN A 251 19.70 -14.10 -48.47
C ASN A 251 19.97 -14.92 -47.20
N ILE A 252 19.01 -14.99 -46.28
CA ILE A 252 19.13 -15.71 -45.02
C ILE A 252 17.85 -16.48 -44.70
N LYS A 253 17.97 -17.51 -43.86
CA LYS A 253 16.81 -18.12 -43.19
C LYS A 253 16.65 -17.49 -41.80
N ALA A 254 15.48 -16.93 -41.53
CA ALA A 254 15.08 -16.47 -40.20
C ALA A 254 14.06 -17.46 -39.60
N THR A 255 13.93 -17.50 -38.29
CA THR A 255 12.93 -18.34 -37.61
C THR A 255 11.70 -17.49 -37.29
N ASN A 256 10.50 -17.91 -37.70
CA ASN A 256 9.29 -17.26 -37.24
C ASN A 256 9.11 -17.51 -35.73
N THR A 257 9.00 -16.46 -34.92
CA THR A 257 8.96 -16.60 -33.46
C THR A 257 7.66 -17.19 -32.94
N THR A 258 6.61 -17.23 -33.77
CA THR A 258 5.30 -17.77 -33.40
C THR A 258 5.18 -19.25 -33.76
N THR A 259 5.65 -19.62 -34.95
CA THR A 259 5.47 -20.99 -35.47
C THR A 259 6.73 -21.86 -35.40
N GLY A 260 7.89 -21.28 -35.09
CA GLY A 260 9.19 -21.95 -35.15
C GLY A 260 9.68 -22.27 -36.57
N LYS A 261 8.85 -22.08 -37.59
CA LYS A 261 9.19 -22.41 -38.99
C LYS A 261 10.22 -21.44 -39.56
N LYS A 262 11.13 -21.97 -40.37
CA LYS A 262 12.11 -21.16 -41.11
C LYS A 262 11.43 -20.40 -42.26
N VAL A 263 11.78 -19.13 -42.41
CA VAL A 263 11.33 -18.23 -43.48
C VAL A 263 12.56 -17.66 -44.17
N THR A 264 12.61 -17.74 -45.49
CA THR A 264 13.69 -17.13 -46.27
C THR A 264 13.44 -15.62 -46.40
N LEU A 265 14.42 -14.81 -46.00
CA LEU A 265 14.44 -13.37 -46.22
C LEU A 265 15.47 -13.05 -47.31
N LYS A 266 15.03 -12.37 -48.36
CA LYS A 266 15.92 -11.96 -49.46
C LYS A 266 16.79 -10.78 -49.03
N LYS A 267 17.97 -10.65 -49.65
CA LYS A 267 18.79 -9.43 -49.58
C LYS A 267 17.91 -8.21 -49.88
N GLY A 268 18.11 -7.12 -49.14
CA GLY A 268 17.33 -5.90 -49.30
C GLY A 268 15.99 -5.89 -48.55
N THR A 269 15.57 -7.01 -47.93
CA THR A 269 14.35 -7.03 -47.12
C THR A 269 14.44 -6.03 -45.98
N LYS A 270 13.53 -5.05 -45.95
CA LYS A 270 13.40 -4.05 -44.88
C LYS A 270 12.60 -4.62 -43.71
N LEU A 271 13.09 -4.39 -42.50
CA LEU A 271 12.50 -4.82 -41.25
C LEU A 271 12.84 -3.84 -40.13
N THR A 272 12.28 -4.05 -38.95
CA THR A 272 12.59 -3.25 -37.75
C THR A 272 13.05 -4.14 -36.61
N THR A 273 14.05 -3.74 -35.82
CA THR A 273 14.56 -4.51 -34.69
C THR A 273 14.41 -3.75 -33.37
N THR A 274 14.20 -4.45 -32.27
CA THR A 274 14.09 -3.84 -30.92
C THR A 274 15.44 -3.58 -30.26
N LYS A 275 16.55 -4.03 -30.87
CA LYS A 275 17.94 -3.80 -30.46
C LYS A 275 18.87 -3.80 -31.68
N LYS A 276 20.02 -3.11 -31.56
CA LYS A 276 21.20 -3.29 -32.43
C LYS A 276 22.12 -4.33 -31.76
N SER A 277 22.41 -5.42 -32.44
CA SER A 277 23.34 -6.46 -31.97
C SER A 277 23.84 -7.29 -33.17
N ASN A 278 25.05 -7.84 -33.06
CA ASN A 278 25.56 -8.80 -34.03
C ASN A 278 25.03 -10.22 -33.78
N ASP A 279 24.52 -10.50 -32.59
CA ASP A 279 23.98 -11.80 -32.18
C ASP A 279 22.51 -11.94 -32.58
N SER A 280 21.80 -12.91 -32.01
CA SER A 280 20.38 -13.09 -32.28
C SER A 280 19.56 -11.84 -31.92
N VAL A 281 18.78 -11.37 -32.90
CA VAL A 281 17.83 -10.27 -32.76
C VAL A 281 16.43 -10.69 -33.19
N THR A 282 15.43 -10.19 -32.48
CA THR A 282 14.05 -10.22 -32.94
C THR A 282 13.80 -9.04 -33.88
N ALA A 283 13.38 -9.36 -35.10
CA ALA A 283 12.96 -8.42 -36.12
C ALA A 283 11.45 -8.51 -36.36
N ILE A 284 10.84 -7.40 -36.71
CA ILE A 284 9.44 -7.28 -37.13
C ILE A 284 9.44 -6.92 -38.61
N LEU A 285 8.79 -7.76 -39.42
CA LEU A 285 8.61 -7.55 -40.85
C LEU A 285 7.51 -6.51 -41.11
N LYS A 286 7.45 -5.96 -42.34
CA LYS A 286 6.39 -5.00 -42.74
C LYS A 286 4.97 -5.50 -42.51
N ASN A 287 4.75 -6.81 -42.60
CA ASN A 287 3.45 -7.45 -42.34
C ASN A 287 3.20 -7.75 -40.85
N GLY A 288 4.00 -7.20 -39.94
CA GLY A 288 3.90 -7.38 -38.49
C GLY A 288 4.45 -8.70 -37.96
N LYS A 289 4.83 -9.66 -38.83
CA LYS A 289 5.37 -10.95 -38.38
C LYS A 289 6.72 -10.76 -37.69
N LYS A 290 6.87 -11.42 -36.53
CA LYS A 290 8.13 -11.46 -35.78
C LYS A 290 8.98 -12.63 -36.21
N VAL A 291 10.26 -12.36 -36.45
CA VAL A 291 11.26 -13.34 -36.84
C VAL A 291 12.53 -13.16 -36.01
N GLU A 292 13.24 -14.26 -35.79
CA GLU A 292 14.54 -14.27 -35.12
C GLU A 292 15.64 -14.62 -36.11
N LEU A 293 16.72 -13.84 -36.09
CA LEU A 293 17.86 -13.98 -37.01
C LEU A 293 19.13 -13.39 -36.40
N LYS A 294 20.30 -13.81 -36.91
CA LYS A 294 21.59 -13.27 -36.50
C LYS A 294 21.77 -11.84 -37.02
N GLY A 295 21.87 -10.88 -36.12
CA GLY A 295 21.93 -9.45 -36.40
C GLY A 295 23.16 -9.00 -37.18
N SER A 296 24.24 -9.79 -37.21
CA SER A 296 25.38 -9.56 -38.11
C SER A 296 24.96 -9.55 -39.59
N ASN A 297 23.86 -10.22 -39.95
CA ASN A 297 23.26 -10.21 -41.29
C ASN A 297 22.43 -8.96 -41.59
N LEU A 298 22.31 -8.02 -40.66
CA LEU A 298 21.55 -6.78 -40.83
C LEU A 298 22.46 -5.57 -40.98
N SER A 299 22.08 -4.69 -41.89
CA SER A 299 22.53 -3.30 -41.90
C SER A 299 21.51 -2.48 -41.13
N TYR A 300 21.93 -1.88 -40.01
CA TYR A 300 21.05 -1.10 -39.15
C TYR A 300 21.09 0.39 -39.54
N GLY A 301 19.92 1.01 -39.62
CA GLY A 301 19.78 2.46 -39.71
C GLY A 301 19.79 3.13 -38.35
N ASN A 302 19.39 4.40 -38.34
CA ASN A 302 19.24 5.20 -37.13
C ASN A 302 18.06 4.72 -36.28
N LEU A 303 18.03 5.17 -35.03
CA LEU A 303 16.89 4.97 -34.16
C LEU A 303 15.63 5.55 -34.83
N SER A 304 14.60 4.73 -35.00
CA SER A 304 13.34 5.18 -35.59
C SER A 304 12.53 5.93 -34.54
N VAL A 305 12.09 7.12 -34.92
CA VAL A 305 11.18 7.97 -34.14
C VAL A 305 10.07 8.50 -35.03
N THR A 306 8.96 8.89 -34.43
CA THR A 306 7.82 9.49 -35.14
C THR A 306 7.42 10.81 -34.51
N LYS A 307 6.81 11.69 -35.31
CA LYS A 307 6.18 12.93 -34.84
C LYS A 307 4.74 12.70 -34.35
N SER A 308 4.14 11.57 -34.71
CA SER A 308 2.77 11.21 -34.31
C SER A 308 2.75 10.54 -32.94
N ASN A 309 1.68 10.78 -32.17
CA ASN A 309 1.49 10.13 -30.88
C ASN A 309 0.30 9.18 -30.90
N TYR A 310 0.27 8.23 -29.98
CA TYR A 310 -0.90 7.39 -29.74
C TYR A 310 -2.01 8.20 -29.07
N THR A 311 -3.25 7.81 -29.30
CA THR A 311 -4.40 8.43 -28.61
C THR A 311 -4.35 8.18 -27.10
N LYS A 312 -4.98 9.05 -26.32
CA LYS A 312 -5.13 8.87 -24.87
C LYS A 312 -5.69 7.49 -24.50
N ALA A 313 -6.69 7.01 -25.25
CA ALA A 313 -7.28 5.70 -25.04
C ALA A 313 -6.26 4.57 -25.22
N GLN A 314 -5.44 4.62 -26.29
CA GLN A 314 -4.39 3.63 -26.54
C GLN A 314 -3.32 3.64 -25.45
N GLN A 315 -2.90 4.84 -25.01
CA GLN A 315 -1.91 5.00 -23.95
C GLN A 315 -2.43 4.43 -22.61
N GLU A 316 -3.65 4.78 -22.19
CA GLU A 316 -4.28 4.24 -20.98
C GLU A 316 -4.49 2.71 -21.07
N ALA A 317 -5.00 2.21 -22.19
CA ALA A 317 -5.21 0.78 -22.42
C ALA A 317 -3.91 -0.01 -22.36
N PHE A 318 -2.86 0.48 -23.02
CA PHE A 318 -1.56 -0.17 -23.05
C PHE A 318 -0.93 -0.20 -21.66
N VAL A 319 -0.83 0.95 -21.00
CA VAL A 319 -0.20 1.06 -19.67
C VAL A 319 -0.92 0.19 -18.64
N ASN A 320 -2.25 0.21 -18.61
CA ASN A 320 -3.02 -0.64 -17.69
C ASN A 320 -2.91 -2.13 -18.05
N GLY A 321 -2.90 -2.47 -19.33
CA GLY A 321 -2.74 -3.86 -19.79
C GLY A 321 -1.36 -4.46 -19.48
N LYS A 322 -0.33 -3.63 -19.29
CA LYS A 322 1.02 -4.07 -18.92
C LYS A 322 1.19 -4.33 -17.41
N GLY A 323 0.24 -3.89 -16.58
CA GLY A 323 0.27 -4.15 -15.14
C GLY A 323 1.37 -3.42 -14.38
N TYR A 324 1.84 -2.28 -14.88
CA TYR A 324 2.86 -1.46 -14.21
C TYR A 324 2.34 -0.95 -12.85
N SER A 325 3.22 -0.94 -11.84
CA SER A 325 2.93 -0.43 -10.49
C SER A 325 3.86 0.71 -10.11
N SER A 326 3.46 1.49 -9.11
CA SER A 326 4.32 2.49 -8.48
C SER A 326 4.11 2.58 -6.98
N GLN A 327 5.12 3.08 -6.27
CA GLN A 327 5.07 3.38 -4.84
C GLN A 327 4.29 4.67 -4.56
N THR A 328 4.01 5.44 -5.59
CA THR A 328 3.24 6.69 -5.52
C THR A 328 1.97 6.53 -6.36
N ASP A 329 1.06 7.49 -6.23
CA ASP A 329 -0.13 7.58 -7.09
C ASP A 329 0.20 8.06 -8.51
N TYR A 330 1.48 8.11 -8.91
CA TYR A 330 1.93 8.51 -10.23
C TYR A 330 2.75 7.41 -10.92
N LEU A 331 2.66 7.40 -12.25
CA LEU A 331 3.49 6.57 -13.12
C LEU A 331 3.95 7.41 -14.30
N ILE A 332 5.24 7.38 -14.61
CA ILE A 332 5.83 8.05 -15.77
C ILE A 332 6.09 6.98 -16.83
N TRP A 333 5.60 7.20 -18.04
CA TRP A 333 5.86 6.35 -19.20
C TRP A 333 6.53 7.16 -20.29
N VAL A 334 7.81 6.91 -20.53
CA VAL A 334 8.58 7.50 -21.62
C VAL A 334 8.49 6.53 -22.79
N ASN A 335 7.91 6.94 -23.91
CA ASN A 335 7.92 6.16 -25.14
C ASN A 335 8.98 6.73 -26.08
N GLN A 336 10.07 5.98 -26.30
CA GLN A 336 11.22 6.45 -27.08
C GLN A 336 10.95 6.51 -28.59
N TYR A 337 9.91 5.83 -29.09
CA TYR A 337 9.52 5.92 -30.49
C TYR A 337 8.73 7.18 -30.80
N THR A 338 7.67 7.43 -30.05
CA THR A 338 6.85 8.65 -30.18
C THR A 338 7.53 9.88 -29.61
N CYS A 339 8.66 9.70 -28.91
CA CYS A 339 9.37 10.77 -28.20
C CYS A 339 8.44 11.54 -27.27
N THR A 340 7.66 10.80 -26.47
CA THR A 340 6.73 11.39 -25.50
C THR A 340 6.97 10.85 -24.10
N THR A 341 6.79 11.72 -23.11
CA THR A 341 6.73 11.36 -21.69
C THR A 341 5.31 11.61 -21.20
N CYS A 342 4.66 10.53 -20.79
CA CYS A 342 3.30 10.55 -20.26
C CYS A 342 3.34 10.42 -18.74
N ILE A 343 2.56 11.25 -18.04
CA ILE A 343 2.32 11.13 -16.60
C ILE A 343 0.91 10.60 -16.42
N PHE A 344 0.81 9.50 -15.68
CA PHE A 344 -0.44 8.90 -15.26
C PHE A 344 -0.63 9.11 -13.75
N LYS A 345 -1.88 9.19 -13.32
CA LYS A 345 -2.29 9.21 -11.92
C LYS A 345 -3.24 8.07 -11.62
N GLY A 346 -3.11 7.43 -10.46
CA GLY A 346 -3.93 6.30 -10.04
C GLY A 346 -3.08 5.20 -9.42
N SER A 347 -3.43 3.95 -9.71
CA SER A 347 -2.71 2.78 -9.21
C SER A 347 -2.64 1.70 -10.30
N LYS A 348 -1.89 0.63 -10.04
CA LYS A 348 -1.72 -0.51 -10.96
C LYS A 348 -3.06 -0.97 -11.54
N GLY A 349 -3.20 -0.99 -12.87
CA GLY A 349 -4.43 -1.41 -13.55
C GLY A 349 -5.57 -0.36 -13.54
N ALA A 350 -5.35 0.79 -12.90
CA ALA A 350 -6.29 1.90 -12.79
C ALA A 350 -5.66 3.27 -13.12
N TRP A 351 -4.62 3.30 -13.97
CA TRP A 351 -3.89 4.49 -14.38
C TRP A 351 -4.72 5.35 -15.34
N LYS A 352 -4.81 6.66 -15.06
CA LYS A 352 -5.40 7.67 -15.95
C LYS A 352 -4.35 8.66 -16.42
N LEU A 353 -4.33 8.94 -17.72
CA LEU A 353 -3.39 9.90 -18.29
C LEU A 353 -3.78 11.32 -17.85
N VAL A 354 -2.86 11.99 -17.15
CA VAL A 354 -3.04 13.37 -16.69
C VAL A 354 -2.19 14.36 -17.50
N ARG A 355 -1.10 13.91 -18.11
CA ARG A 355 -0.26 14.77 -18.96
C ARG A 355 0.50 13.98 -20.02
N SER A 356 0.59 14.50 -21.24
CA SER A 356 1.43 13.96 -22.31
C SER A 356 2.34 15.07 -22.82
N MET A 357 3.65 14.83 -22.75
CA MET A 357 4.68 15.84 -22.98
C MET A 357 5.59 15.39 -24.10
N ILE A 358 5.91 16.26 -25.04
CA ILE A 358 6.94 15.96 -26.05
C ILE A 358 8.30 15.95 -25.34
N CYS A 359 9.11 14.94 -25.60
CA CYS A 359 10.46 14.84 -25.06
C CYS A 359 11.52 14.62 -26.14
N VAL A 360 12.77 14.88 -25.81
CA VAL A 360 13.93 14.45 -26.61
C VAL A 360 14.57 13.27 -25.90
N VAL A 361 14.81 12.18 -26.63
CA VAL A 361 15.45 10.98 -26.10
C VAL A 361 16.89 10.85 -26.61
N GLY A 362 17.62 9.88 -26.06
CA GLY A 362 18.99 9.59 -26.43
C GLY A 362 19.12 9.18 -27.88
N LYS A 363 20.03 9.82 -28.62
CA LYS A 363 20.40 9.40 -29.97
C LYS A 363 20.78 7.93 -29.98
N ASP A 364 20.44 7.20 -31.03
CA ASP A 364 20.81 5.80 -31.23
C ASP A 364 20.56 4.85 -30.04
N GLY A 365 19.57 5.16 -29.20
CA GLY A 365 19.19 4.30 -28.08
C GLY A 365 20.05 4.46 -26.83
N HIS A 366 20.72 5.60 -26.64
CA HIS A 366 21.41 5.90 -25.39
C HIS A 366 20.46 6.11 -24.20
N SER A 367 19.18 6.42 -24.43
CA SER A 367 18.21 6.40 -23.34
C SER A 367 17.96 4.95 -22.90
N PRO A 368 18.13 4.63 -21.61
CA PRO A 368 17.97 3.27 -21.12
C PRO A 368 16.52 2.83 -21.26
N VAL A 369 16.29 1.55 -21.58
CA VAL A 369 14.96 0.92 -21.64
C VAL A 369 14.80 0.06 -20.40
N GLY A 370 13.67 0.16 -19.73
CA GLY A 370 13.43 -0.58 -18.49
C GLY A 370 12.39 0.08 -17.58
N ILE A 371 12.25 -0.50 -16.40
CA ILE A 371 11.43 0.03 -15.31
C ILE A 371 12.38 0.56 -14.24
N PHE A 372 12.28 1.84 -13.96
CA PHE A 372 13.10 2.57 -13.00
C PHE A 372 12.23 3.33 -12.00
N LYS A 373 12.85 4.17 -11.17
CA LYS A 373 12.17 5.07 -10.23
C LYS A 373 12.82 6.44 -10.21
N LEU A 374 12.08 7.48 -9.84
CA LEU A 374 12.68 8.76 -9.52
C LEU A 374 13.53 8.65 -8.23
N HIS A 375 14.79 9.08 -8.28
CA HIS A 375 15.75 8.95 -7.18
C HIS A 375 16.09 10.29 -6.52
N HIS A 376 16.73 11.19 -7.28
CA HIS A 376 17.24 12.46 -6.78
C HIS A 376 16.71 13.61 -7.62
N ARG A 377 16.51 14.75 -6.96
CA ARG A 377 16.22 16.02 -7.61
C ARG A 377 17.28 17.03 -7.20
N VAL A 378 17.89 17.65 -8.20
CA VAL A 378 18.86 18.72 -8.03
C VAL A 378 18.51 19.87 -8.97
N THR A 379 19.20 21.00 -8.81
CA THR A 379 19.18 22.08 -9.79
C THR A 379 20.32 21.89 -10.77
N GLY A 380 20.03 21.87 -12.07
CA GLY A 380 21.02 21.85 -13.14
C GLY A 380 20.72 22.97 -14.15
N TYR A 381 21.70 23.83 -14.43
CA TYR A 381 21.55 25.00 -15.32
C TYR A 381 20.36 25.90 -14.93
N GLY A 382 20.18 26.13 -13.62
CA GLY A 382 19.10 26.95 -13.06
C GLY A 382 17.70 26.32 -13.12
N ARG A 383 17.58 25.04 -13.49
CA ARG A 383 16.29 24.34 -13.67
C ARG A 383 16.29 22.98 -12.96
N PRO A 384 15.12 22.35 -12.75
CA PRO A 384 15.07 21.01 -12.17
C PRO A 384 15.82 19.98 -13.02
N LYS A 385 16.60 19.11 -12.37
CA LYS A 385 17.18 17.91 -12.95
C LYS A 385 16.79 16.73 -12.06
N ILE A 386 16.09 15.76 -12.63
CA ILE A 386 15.41 14.71 -11.86
C ILE A 386 15.88 13.35 -12.37
N PHE A 387 16.68 12.66 -11.56
CA PHE A 387 17.29 11.38 -11.93
C PHE A 387 16.27 10.25 -11.84
N TYR A 388 16.22 9.44 -12.89
CA TYR A 388 15.44 8.20 -12.92
C TYR A 388 16.31 6.96 -13.08
N THR A 389 17.60 7.11 -13.34
CA THR A 389 18.63 6.10 -13.02
C THR A 389 19.66 6.76 -12.11
N TRP A 390 20.37 5.96 -11.32
CA TRP A 390 21.34 6.48 -10.36
C TRP A 390 22.44 5.47 -10.08
N SER A 391 23.68 5.94 -10.00
CA SER A 391 24.83 5.21 -9.49
C SER A 391 25.40 5.94 -8.28
N ASP A 392 25.37 5.31 -7.10
CA ASP A 392 25.96 5.91 -5.89
C ASP A 392 27.47 6.10 -6.01
N LYS A 393 28.15 5.20 -6.74
CA LYS A 393 29.60 5.27 -6.97
C LYS A 393 30.00 6.50 -7.77
N TYR A 394 29.23 6.83 -8.81
CA TYR A 394 29.56 7.89 -9.77
C TYR A 394 28.73 9.15 -9.57
N MET A 395 27.75 9.12 -8.66
CA MET A 395 26.81 10.20 -8.37
C MET A 395 26.11 10.76 -9.63
N GLU A 396 25.83 9.87 -10.58
CA GLU A 396 25.29 10.22 -11.89
C GLU A 396 24.23 9.23 -12.37
N GLY A 397 23.56 9.61 -13.46
CA GLY A 397 22.56 8.79 -14.11
C GLY A 397 21.77 9.56 -15.14
N ASN A 398 20.88 8.86 -15.83
CA ASN A 398 19.94 9.46 -16.74
C ASN A 398 18.85 10.19 -15.95
N SER A 399 18.52 11.39 -16.43
CA SER A 399 17.60 12.30 -15.76
C SER A 399 16.62 12.93 -16.75
N PHE A 400 15.52 13.43 -16.21
CA PHE A 400 14.69 14.44 -16.85
C PHE A 400 15.32 15.81 -16.59
N HIS A 401 15.54 16.59 -17.64
CA HIS A 401 16.03 17.96 -17.54
C HIS A 401 15.60 18.79 -18.76
N SER A 402 15.90 20.09 -18.77
CA SER A 402 15.45 20.96 -19.85
C SER A 402 16.14 20.65 -21.19
N ARG A 403 15.47 20.99 -22.29
CA ARG A 403 16.07 21.03 -23.62
C ARG A 403 17.14 22.13 -23.65
N VAL A 404 18.23 21.86 -24.36
CA VAL A 404 19.26 22.89 -24.61
C VAL A 404 18.70 23.94 -25.57
N ASP A 405 17.94 23.49 -26.58
CA ASP A 405 17.22 24.34 -27.52
C ASP A 405 15.73 23.92 -27.56
N SER A 406 14.85 24.91 -27.44
CA SER A 406 13.40 24.76 -27.49
C SER A 406 12.87 24.10 -28.77
N THR A 407 13.63 24.14 -29.88
CA THR A 407 13.28 23.55 -31.18
C THR A 407 13.69 22.09 -31.32
N THR A 408 14.61 21.59 -30.48
CA THR A 408 15.10 20.21 -30.58
C THR A 408 13.97 19.20 -30.35
N ARG A 409 13.84 18.21 -31.24
CA ARG A 409 12.85 17.12 -31.17
C ARG A 409 13.52 15.77 -31.48
N GLY A 410 12.85 14.67 -31.14
CA GLY A 410 13.28 13.34 -31.55
C GLY A 410 14.40 12.74 -30.69
N ALA A 411 15.28 11.95 -31.31
CA ALA A 411 16.40 11.28 -30.65
C ALA A 411 17.71 12.04 -30.85
N ALA A 412 18.00 13.01 -29.98
CA ALA A 412 19.14 13.92 -30.13
C ALA A 412 19.97 14.12 -28.84
N SER A 413 19.53 13.58 -27.70
CA SER A 413 20.26 13.75 -26.44
C SER A 413 21.40 12.73 -26.30
N GLY A 414 22.27 12.93 -25.30
CA GLY A 414 23.29 11.94 -24.91
C GLY A 414 22.75 10.74 -24.11
N GLY A 415 21.44 10.67 -23.84
CA GLY A 415 20.80 9.57 -23.10
C GLY A 415 19.74 10.02 -22.10
N CYS A 416 19.90 11.21 -21.53
CA CYS A 416 18.87 11.82 -20.68
C CYS A 416 17.60 12.18 -21.47
N VAL A 417 16.45 12.24 -20.79
CA VAL A 417 15.19 12.66 -21.40
C VAL A 417 15.04 14.16 -21.23
N ARG A 418 14.92 14.92 -22.33
CA ARG A 418 14.79 16.39 -22.27
C ARG A 418 13.36 16.85 -22.49
N LEU A 419 12.85 17.70 -21.59
CA LEU A 419 11.48 18.22 -21.60
C LEU A 419 11.49 19.74 -21.82
N GLY A 420 10.36 20.29 -22.27
CA GLY A 420 10.15 21.74 -22.19
C GLY A 420 10.11 22.22 -20.73
N ASP A 421 10.42 23.48 -20.48
CA ASP A 421 10.54 24.00 -19.10
C ASP A 421 9.25 23.81 -18.29
N SER A 422 8.11 24.22 -18.83
CA SER A 422 6.80 24.02 -18.18
C SER A 422 6.51 22.54 -17.92
N ASP A 423 6.92 21.66 -18.84
CA ASP A 423 6.75 20.22 -18.73
C ASP A 423 7.59 19.62 -17.60
N LEU A 424 8.84 20.05 -17.52
CA LEU A 424 9.80 19.67 -16.50
C LEU A 424 9.38 20.12 -15.09
N TYR A 425 8.91 21.36 -14.97
CA TYR A 425 8.40 21.87 -13.69
C TYR A 425 7.15 21.14 -13.22
N TYR A 426 6.23 20.79 -14.12
CA TYR A 426 5.09 19.95 -13.75
C TYR A 426 5.55 18.58 -13.22
N LEU A 427 6.49 17.92 -13.89
CA LEU A 427 7.03 16.63 -13.43
C LEU A 427 7.66 16.79 -12.04
N ALA A 428 8.48 17.83 -11.85
CA ALA A 428 9.05 18.17 -10.55
C ALA A 428 7.95 18.35 -9.48
N ASN A 429 6.94 19.15 -9.76
CA ASN A 429 6.00 19.55 -8.71
C ASN A 429 4.97 18.45 -8.38
N ASN A 430 4.72 17.51 -9.30
CA ASN A 430 3.64 16.53 -9.14
C ASN A 430 4.12 15.11 -8.90
N CYS A 431 5.30 14.70 -9.37
CA CYS A 431 5.78 13.32 -9.26
C CYS A 431 6.79 13.18 -8.09
N PRO A 432 6.41 12.52 -6.98
CA PRO A 432 7.31 12.33 -5.84
C PRO A 432 8.47 11.36 -6.16
N MET A 433 9.54 11.39 -5.38
CA MET A 433 10.59 10.37 -5.48
C MET A 433 10.01 8.97 -5.19
N GLY A 434 10.54 7.94 -5.84
CA GLY A 434 9.95 6.61 -5.86
C GLY A 434 8.84 6.40 -6.91
N THR A 435 8.38 7.48 -7.59
CA THR A 435 7.51 7.36 -8.77
C THR A 435 8.17 6.45 -9.81
N THR A 436 7.43 5.49 -10.32
CA THR A 436 7.94 4.54 -11.31
C THR A 436 8.11 5.24 -12.64
N VAL A 437 9.24 5.01 -13.30
CA VAL A 437 9.54 5.49 -14.65
C VAL A 437 9.71 4.29 -15.56
N VAL A 438 8.75 4.06 -16.45
CA VAL A 438 8.86 3.05 -17.50
C VAL A 438 9.41 3.74 -18.74
N SER A 439 10.67 3.45 -19.08
CA SER A 439 11.27 3.89 -20.33
C SER A 439 11.14 2.78 -21.36
N TYR A 440 10.33 3.02 -22.39
CA TYR A 440 9.79 2.03 -23.32
C TYR A 440 10.29 2.22 -24.75
#